data_AF-A0A934KWQ1-F1
#
_entry.id   AF-A0A934KWQ1-F1
#
_cell.length_a   1.000
_cell.length_b   1.000
_cell.length_c   1.000
_cell.angle_alpha   90.00
_cell.angle_beta   90.00
_cell.angle_gamma   90.00
#
_symmetry.space_group_name_H-M   'P 1'
#
loop_
_entity.id
_entity.type
_entity.pdbx_description
1 polymer ?
#
loop_
_entity_poly.entity_id
_entity_poly.type
_entity_poly.pdbx_seq_one_letter_code
_entity_poly.pdbx_strand_id
1 'polypeptide(L)'
;MRLLLFALTVAAALVNPACRKRPEPVSAPAPSTDPAAASTPVTVQQISQALQTYMQVSSDFPKDLKVLVDMKLLPSLPPPPPGKQYVIDRKAVRVSLADQ
;
A
#
# COMPACT_ATOMS: atom_id res chain seq x y z
N MET A 1 13.37 -51.85 3.30
CA MET A 1 13.68 -52.59 4.55
C MET A 1 15.18 -52.53 4.77
N ARG A 2 15.60 -51.51 5.53
CA ARG A 2 16.93 -51.10 6.01
C ARG A 2 16.70 -49.62 6.38
N LEU A 3 15.98 -49.31 7.47
CA LEU A 3 16.40 -49.58 8.86
C LEU A 3 17.87 -49.19 8.95
N LEU A 4 18.30 -48.15 9.63
CA LEU A 4 17.76 -47.24 10.64
C LEU A 4 19.01 -46.40 10.97
N LEU A 5 18.81 -45.18 11.48
CA LEU A 5 19.79 -44.47 12.30
C LEU A 5 21.03 -43.98 11.56
N PHE A 6 21.16 -42.66 11.48
CA PHE A 6 22.20 -41.88 12.15
C PHE A 6 21.95 -40.43 11.70
N ALA A 7 21.23 -39.68 12.53
CA ALA A 7 21.87 -38.64 13.36
C ALA A 7 21.94 -37.32 12.56
N LEU A 8 21.54 -36.16 13.03
CA LEU A 8 21.49 -35.68 14.39
C LEU A 8 20.81 -34.29 14.30
N THR A 9 19.81 -34.07 15.14
CA THR A 9 19.59 -32.80 15.86
C THR A 9 19.55 -31.48 15.10
N VAL A 10 18.35 -31.04 14.73
CA VAL A 10 17.98 -29.61 14.79
C VAL A 10 16.63 -29.49 15.50
N ALA A 11 16.58 -29.98 16.74
CA ALA A 11 15.53 -29.62 17.69
C ALA A 11 16.09 -28.52 18.58
N ALA A 12 16.32 -27.36 17.97
CA ALA A 12 16.71 -26.15 18.66
C ALA A 12 15.47 -25.29 18.88
N ALA A 13 15.49 -24.60 20.02
CA ALA A 13 14.61 -23.54 20.47
C ALA A 13 13.29 -24.01 21.10
N LEU A 14 13.27 -24.22 22.43
CA LEU A 14 13.08 -23.16 23.43
C LEU A 14 11.82 -22.34 23.17
N VAL A 15 10.68 -22.79 23.69
CA VAL A 15 9.61 -21.87 24.09
C VAL A 15 8.97 -22.38 25.37
N ASN A 16 9.55 -21.98 26.50
CA ASN A 16 8.81 -21.81 27.74
C ASN A 16 8.89 -20.32 28.11
N PRO A 17 7.76 -19.62 28.08
CA PRO A 17 7.47 -18.69 29.16
C PRO A 17 6.03 -18.95 29.65
N ALA A 18 5.87 -19.24 30.94
CA ALA A 18 5.69 -18.23 31.98
C ALA A 18 4.26 -17.70 32.10
N CYS A 19 3.76 -17.75 33.35
CA CYS A 19 2.81 -16.81 33.93
C CYS A 19 1.45 -16.67 33.24
N ARG A 20 0.52 -17.57 33.63
CA ARG A 20 -0.91 -17.25 33.68
C ARG A 20 -1.14 -16.12 34.69
N LYS A 21 -0.97 -14.86 34.26
CA LYS A 21 -1.45 -13.69 35.01
C LYS A 21 -2.81 -13.30 34.44
N ARG A 22 -3.82 -13.52 35.28
CA ARG A 22 -5.23 -13.15 35.09
C ARG A 22 -5.34 -11.68 34.66
N PRO A 23 -5.97 -11.38 33.51
CA PRO A 23 -6.40 -10.03 33.24
C PRO A 23 -7.72 -9.78 33.98
N GLU A 24 -7.68 -8.83 34.90
CA GLU A 24 -8.87 -8.15 35.42
C GLU A 24 -9.61 -7.45 34.27
N PRO A 25 -10.95 -7.35 34.33
CA PRO A 25 -11.74 -6.70 33.30
C PRO A 25 -11.52 -5.19 33.40
N VAL A 26 -10.54 -4.68 32.65
CA VAL A 26 -10.40 -3.25 32.42
C VAL A 26 -11.56 -2.85 31.51
N SER A 27 -12.48 -2.08 32.07
CA SER A 27 -13.53 -1.35 31.37
C SER A 27 -12.97 -0.74 30.07
N ALA A 28 -13.36 -1.33 28.93
CA ALA A 28 -13.05 -0.75 27.64
C ALA A 28 -13.97 0.46 27.42
N PRO A 29 -13.42 1.65 27.10
CA PRO A 29 -14.20 2.75 26.58
C PRO A 29 -14.87 2.34 25.26
N ALA A 30 -16.06 2.88 25.05
CA ALA A 30 -16.93 2.65 23.90
C ALA A 30 -16.20 2.68 22.54
N PRO A 31 -16.67 1.89 21.55
CA PRO A 31 -16.08 1.83 20.22
C PRO A 31 -16.19 3.20 19.55
N SER A 32 -15.07 3.91 19.47
CA SER A 32 -14.97 5.10 18.65
C SER A 32 -14.73 4.69 17.21
N THR A 33 -15.81 4.77 16.44
CA THR A 33 -15.93 5.38 15.13
C THR A 33 -14.87 5.06 14.06
N ASP A 34 -15.42 4.55 12.97
CA ASP A 34 -14.93 4.63 11.59
C ASP A 34 -13.74 3.74 11.21
N PRO A 35 -13.96 2.63 10.48
CA PRO A 35 -12.94 2.14 9.58
C PRO A 35 -12.81 3.16 8.45
N ALA A 36 -12.12 4.28 8.72
CA ALA A 36 -11.50 5.06 7.68
C ALA A 36 -10.55 4.08 7.00
N ALA A 37 -11.04 3.48 5.92
CA ALA A 37 -10.31 2.53 5.10
C ALA A 37 -8.93 3.13 4.89
N ALA A 38 -7.92 2.46 5.43
CA ALA A 38 -6.52 2.81 5.27
C ALA A 38 -6.15 2.65 3.79
N SER A 39 -6.69 3.54 2.97
CA SER A 39 -6.27 3.78 1.61
C SER A 39 -4.91 4.41 1.79
N THR A 40 -3.88 3.58 1.65
CA THR A 40 -2.50 4.03 1.60
C THR A 40 -2.44 5.30 0.75
N PRO A 41 -1.89 6.41 1.27
CA PRO A 41 -1.92 7.67 0.55
C PRO A 41 -1.25 7.46 -0.80
N VAL A 42 -2.02 7.59 -1.87
CA VAL A 42 -1.50 7.48 -3.23
C VAL A 42 -0.60 8.70 -3.43
N THR A 43 0.70 8.46 -3.61
CA THR A 43 1.69 9.54 -3.77
C THR A 43 1.81 9.93 -5.24
N VAL A 44 2.28 11.15 -5.53
CA VAL A 44 2.63 11.62 -6.90
C VAL A 44 3.47 10.59 -7.68
N GLN A 45 4.37 9.88 -6.98
CA GLN A 45 5.16 8.80 -7.56
C GLN A 45 4.31 7.64 -8.07
N GLN A 46 3.30 7.21 -7.31
CA GLN A 46 2.38 6.15 -7.75
C GLN A 46 1.55 6.60 -8.96
N ILE A 47 1.09 7.86 -8.98
CA ILE A 47 0.38 8.42 -10.14
C ILE A 47 1.29 8.44 -11.37
N SER A 48 2.56 8.82 -11.20
CA SER A 48 3.55 8.82 -12.28
C SER A 48 3.87 7.42 -12.79
N GLN A 49 3.94 6.43 -11.89
CA GLN A 49 4.17 5.05 -12.26
C GLN A 49 2.99 4.47 -13.04
N ALA A 50 1.76 4.73 -12.62
CA ALA A 50 0.57 4.37 -13.38
C ALA A 50 0.50 5.07 -14.74
N LEU A 51 0.94 6.33 -14.83
CA LEU A 51 1.05 7.04 -16.11
C LEU A 51 2.05 6.35 -17.05
N GLN A 52 3.19 5.92 -16.54
CA GLN A 52 4.16 5.14 -17.33
C GLN A 52 3.58 3.80 -17.77
N THR A 53 2.91 3.07 -16.88
CA THR A 53 2.23 1.83 -17.24
C THR A 53 1.19 2.08 -18.32
N TYR A 54 0.36 3.12 -18.19
CA TYR A 54 -0.62 3.51 -19.20
C TYR A 54 0.05 3.74 -20.55
N MET A 55 1.18 4.45 -20.60
CA MET A 55 1.95 4.70 -21.83
C MET A 55 2.60 3.44 -22.43
N GLN A 56 2.81 2.40 -21.64
CA GLN A 56 3.30 1.11 -22.15
C GLN A 56 2.18 0.30 -22.82
N VAL A 57 0.95 0.40 -22.30
CA VAL A 57 -0.20 -0.34 -22.86
C VAL A 57 -0.92 0.45 -23.95
N SER A 58 -0.94 1.78 -23.81
CA SER A 58 -1.57 2.73 -24.73
C SER A 58 -0.49 3.59 -25.37
N SER A 59 -0.47 3.69 -26.69
CA SER A 59 0.47 4.56 -27.42
C SER A 59 0.13 6.05 -27.33
N ASP A 60 -0.87 6.41 -26.52
CA ASP A 60 -1.37 7.77 -26.33
C ASP A 60 -1.13 8.26 -24.89
N PHE A 61 -1.10 9.58 -24.72
CA PHE A 61 -1.11 10.18 -23.38
C PHE A 61 -2.54 10.26 -22.86
N PRO A 62 -2.76 9.96 -21.56
CA PRO A 62 -4.07 10.17 -20.97
C PRO A 62 -4.37 11.67 -20.96
N LYS A 63 -5.61 12.02 -21.31
CA LYS A 63 -6.09 13.41 -21.29
C LYS A 63 -6.07 13.98 -19.87
N ASP A 64 -6.43 13.12 -18.91
CA ASP A 64 -6.57 13.44 -17.50
C ASP A 64 -6.09 12.28 -16.65
N LEU A 65 -5.71 12.57 -15.40
CA LEU A 65 -5.34 11.55 -14.44
C LEU A 65 -6.49 10.60 -14.10
N LYS A 66 -7.74 11.04 -14.31
CA LYS A 66 -8.93 10.22 -14.06
C LYS A 66 -8.93 8.95 -14.92
N VAL A 67 -8.35 9.02 -16.12
CA VAL A 67 -8.18 7.86 -17.00
C VAL A 67 -7.37 6.75 -16.32
N LEU A 68 -6.39 7.09 -15.49
CA LEU A 68 -5.60 6.10 -14.74
C LEU A 68 -6.46 5.35 -13.71
N VAL A 69 -7.46 6.02 -13.12
CA VAL A 69 -8.42 5.39 -12.21
C VAL A 69 -9.42 4.53 -12.99
N ASP A 70 -9.92 5.03 -14.12
CA ASP A 70 -10.86 4.30 -14.97
C ASP A 70 -10.23 3.02 -15.55
N MET A 71 -8.92 3.05 -15.86
CA MET A 71 -8.12 1.90 -16.29
C MET A 71 -7.70 0.97 -15.13
N LYS A 72 -8.13 1.25 -13.90
CA LYS A 72 -7.73 0.53 -12.68
C LYS A 72 -6.22 0.47 -12.44
N LEU A 73 -5.47 1.42 -13.02
CA LEU A 73 -4.04 1.59 -12.74
C LEU A 73 -3.84 2.31 -11.40
N LEU A 74 -4.82 3.13 -11.00
CA LEU A 74 -4.92 3.74 -9.68
C LEU A 74 -6.25 3.36 -9.01
N PRO A 75 -6.26 3.11 -7.69
CA PRO A 75 -7.51 2.87 -6.95
C PRO A 75 -8.38 4.13 -6.85
N SER A 76 -7.74 5.28 -6.62
CA SER A 76 -8.38 6.60 -6.59
C SER A 76 -7.31 7.67 -6.75
N LEU A 77 -7.73 8.88 -7.15
CA LEU A 77 -6.84 10.03 -7.15
C LEU A 77 -6.88 10.71 -5.78
N PRO A 78 -5.72 10.90 -5.14
CA PRO A 78 -5.65 11.71 -3.94
C PRO A 78 -6.02 13.17 -4.29
N PRO A 79 -6.59 13.94 -3.35
CA PRO A 79 -6.75 15.37 -3.54
C PRO A 79 -5.36 16.04 -3.61
N PRO A 80 -5.16 17.01 -4.51
CA PRO A 80 -3.89 17.72 -4.58
C PRO A 80 -3.64 18.55 -3.31
N PRO A 81 -2.37 18.78 -2.94
CA PRO A 81 -2.03 19.65 -1.82
C PRO A 81 -2.53 21.09 -2.05
N PRO A 82 -2.83 21.85 -0.99
CA PRO A 82 -3.40 23.19 -1.09
C PRO A 82 -2.50 24.11 -1.92
N GLY A 83 -3.12 24.89 -2.82
CA GLY A 83 -2.42 25.80 -3.75
C GLY A 83 -1.71 25.12 -4.91
N LYS A 84 -1.80 23.79 -5.04
CA LYS A 84 -1.17 23.03 -6.12
C LYS A 84 -2.19 22.19 -6.88
N GLN A 85 -1.88 21.88 -8.12
CA GLN A 85 -2.64 20.97 -8.97
C GLN A 85 -1.71 19.92 -9.57
N TYR A 86 -2.25 18.71 -9.79
CA TYR A 86 -1.52 17.69 -10.51
C TYR A 86 -1.52 18.01 -12.00
N VAL A 87 -0.34 18.16 -12.58
CA VAL A 87 -0.14 18.41 -14.01
C VAL A 87 0.65 17.25 -14.60
N ILE A 88 0.22 16.78 -15.77
CA ILE A 88 0.92 15.76 -16.53
C ILE A 88 2.03 16.43 -17.35
N ASP A 89 3.27 16.17 -16.98
CA ASP A 89 4.44 16.54 -17.78
C ASP A 89 4.64 15.50 -18.90
N ARG A 90 4.21 15.87 -20.11
CA ARG A 90 4.31 15.01 -21.30
C ARG A 90 5.73 14.75 -21.75
N LYS A 91 6.67 15.67 -21.45
CA LYS A 91 8.07 15.50 -21.87
C LYS A 91 8.77 14.46 -21.01
N ALA A 92 8.46 14.43 -19.73
CA ALA A 92 9.08 13.53 -18.77
C ALA A 92 8.21 12.32 -18.39
N VAL A 93 7.01 12.19 -18.97
CA VAL A 93 6.04 11.11 -18.70
C VAL A 93 5.83 10.92 -17.19
N ARG A 94 5.52 12.02 -16.50
CA ARG A 94 5.35 12.04 -15.05
C ARG A 94 4.30 13.04 -14.62
N VAL A 95 3.80 12.85 -13.41
CA VAL A 95 2.91 13.82 -12.77
C VAL A 95 3.76 14.75 -11.90
N SER A 96 3.55 16.04 -12.07
CA SER A 96 4.18 17.09 -11.27
C SER A 96 3.13 17.94 -10.59
N LEU A 97 3.50 18.58 -9.48
CA LEU A 97 2.65 19.56 -8.82
C LEU A 97 2.99 20.93 -9.38
N ALA A 98 2.05 21.55 -10.07
CA ALA A 98 2.15 22.95 -10.47
C ALA A 98 1.38 23.83 -9.48
N ASP A 99 1.81 25.07 -9.32
CA ASP A 99 1.02 26.09 -8.61
C ASP A 99 -0.28 26.34 -9.39
N GLN A 100 -1.38 26.53 -8.68
CA GLN A 100 -2.69 26.75 -9.29
C GLN A 100 -2.88 28.21 -9.70
#